data_AF-A0A9W6IBW0-F1
#
_entry.id   AF-A0A9W6IBW0-F1
#
_cell.length_a   1.000
_cell.length_b   1.000
_cell.length_c   1.000
_cell.angle_alpha   90.00
_cell.angle_beta   90.00
_cell.angle_gamma   90.00
#
_symmetry.space_group_name_H-M   'P 1'
#
loop_
_entity.id
_entity.type
_entity.pdbx_description
1 polymer ?
#
loop_
_entity_poly.entity_id
_entity_poly.type
_entity_poly.pdbx_seq_one_letter_code
_entity_poly.pdbx_strand_id
1 'polypeptide(L)'
;MARDPLAAISTVATPQTRPIPGRAGQVRNAAGGYVFAKDVWTRLEDFLILGTTGGTYYVGEDTLTAENADVLFAAVGEDGPRAVAMIVDVSTARPPRAPKPRPAIFALALAFAYGDPDTRQAVKAAFPLVVRTTDHLAAFVGYLKNLGGKTTGNGSSLVVGRSLRTAVASWFLRDEPDAVAFRACKAMQRRTPQGEAFSLRDALRIAHPKADTVQRRALFGWIAGNVSDDQVREVVPAVDRFLTAKAVTTTAEAVRAVTELRTPWEFLPDAMLTEPAVWEALVDTVGMTALVRNLAKMTRIGALRPRGDATRRAVARLTDRKALARARVHPMDLFLALRVYNSGQSQPNPRADRQTWQPVPAISDALEEAYELSFGHVRPSGRRLLVAVDSSGSMTYHRVAAGGSPLGTAYELGCAMAVMLARIERGNVHVIDVDTSVHASKVTPRTNLREIASWRPSGGGTDLALPFDWARGERLEVDGIVVFTDSETWAGRSHAVQALDAYRRSVNPAVRVVVAAMTPVGRSIGDPGDPDVLNVAGLDASLPMVVNGFVRR
;
A
#
# COMPACT_ATOMS: atom_id res chain seq x y z
N MET A 1 24.12 48.55 -25.54
CA MET A 1 24.01 49.07 -24.16
C MET A 1 24.67 48.08 -23.21
N ALA A 2 25.26 48.53 -22.11
CA ALA A 2 25.66 47.62 -21.04
C ALA A 2 24.41 47.00 -20.38
N ARG A 3 24.51 45.76 -19.92
CA ARG A 3 23.42 45.07 -19.23
C ARG A 3 23.35 45.57 -17.78
N ASP A 4 22.26 46.25 -17.42
CA ASP A 4 22.01 46.61 -16.02
C ASP A 4 21.89 45.33 -15.17
N PRO A 5 22.74 45.13 -14.14
CA PRO A 5 22.65 43.98 -13.25
C PRO A 5 21.46 44.04 -12.29
N LEU A 6 20.92 45.24 -11.98
CA LEU A 6 19.79 45.40 -11.06
C LEU A 6 18.48 44.92 -11.71
N ALA A 7 18.27 45.21 -13.00
CA ALA A 7 17.18 44.65 -13.80
C ALA A 7 17.13 43.11 -13.88
N ALA A 8 18.17 42.40 -13.42
CA ALA A 8 18.18 40.94 -13.30
C ALA A 8 17.65 40.40 -11.95
N ILE A 9 17.24 41.28 -11.03
CA ILE A 9 16.67 40.95 -9.72
C ILE A 9 15.14 41.05 -9.81
N SER A 10 14.45 39.92 -9.85
CA SER A 10 12.98 39.85 -9.87
C SER A 10 12.45 38.91 -8.79
N THR A 11 11.51 39.41 -8.00
CA THR A 11 10.69 38.65 -7.02
C THR A 11 9.41 38.09 -7.64
N VAL A 12 9.06 38.51 -8.87
CA VAL A 12 7.86 38.06 -9.60
C VAL A 12 8.17 36.82 -10.46
N ALA A 13 9.35 36.82 -11.08
CA ALA A 13 9.83 35.76 -11.97
C ALA A 13 11.34 35.50 -11.73
N THR A 14 11.67 34.87 -10.60
CA THR A 14 13.03 34.39 -10.34
C THR A 14 13.27 33.07 -11.12
N PRO A 15 14.38 32.92 -11.87
CA PRO A 15 14.75 31.63 -12.44
C PRO A 15 15.00 30.61 -11.33
N GLN A 16 14.49 29.38 -11.45
CA GLN A 16 14.57 28.36 -10.40
C GLN A 16 16.00 28.12 -9.88
N THR A 17 17.03 28.30 -10.72
CA THR A 17 18.46 28.18 -10.35
C THR A 17 18.96 29.27 -9.39
N ARG A 18 18.10 30.17 -8.91
CA ARG A 18 18.39 31.22 -7.91
C ARG A 18 17.28 31.26 -6.85
N PRO A 19 17.61 31.56 -5.58
CA PRO A 19 16.58 31.77 -4.55
C PRO A 19 15.80 33.06 -4.84
N ILE A 20 14.49 33.04 -4.58
CA ILE A 20 13.61 34.21 -4.67
C ILE A 20 14.11 35.27 -3.67
N PRO A 21 14.49 36.49 -4.10
CA PRO A 21 14.98 37.53 -3.20
C PRO A 21 13.96 37.86 -2.10
N GLY A 22 14.42 37.97 -0.86
CA GLY A 22 13.59 38.35 0.30
C GLY A 22 12.77 37.22 0.95
N ARG A 23 12.78 35.97 0.43
CA ARG A 23 12.19 34.81 1.12
C ARG A 23 13.25 33.93 1.79
N ALA A 24 13.24 33.86 3.11
CA ALA A 24 14.06 32.92 3.88
C ALA A 24 13.56 31.47 3.75
N GLY A 25 14.38 30.49 4.18
CA GLY A 25 13.99 29.07 4.21
C GLY A 25 14.04 28.33 2.86
N GLN A 26 14.60 28.95 1.82
CA GLN A 26 14.81 28.31 0.52
C GLN A 26 16.06 27.42 0.53
N VAL A 27 15.91 26.17 0.13
CA VAL A 27 16.96 25.16 -0.03
C VAL A 27 17.08 24.76 -1.50
N ARG A 28 18.25 24.29 -1.93
CA ARG A 28 18.47 23.86 -3.32
C ARG A 28 18.11 22.38 -3.48
N ASN A 29 17.18 22.06 -4.38
CA ASN A 29 16.77 20.68 -4.67
C ASN A 29 17.78 19.94 -5.58
N ALA A 30 17.60 18.63 -5.75
CA ALA A 30 18.48 17.78 -6.56
C ALA A 30 18.53 18.17 -8.05
N ALA A 31 17.47 18.79 -8.59
CA ALA A 31 17.46 19.35 -9.95
C ALA A 31 18.19 20.70 -10.07
N GLY A 32 18.73 21.23 -8.96
CA GLY A 32 19.48 22.48 -8.91
C GLY A 32 18.63 23.75 -8.82
N GLY A 33 17.32 23.61 -8.62
CA GLY A 33 16.37 24.71 -8.34
C GLY A 33 16.26 25.02 -6.85
N TYR A 34 15.61 26.14 -6.48
CA TYR A 34 15.36 26.52 -5.08
C TYR A 34 13.89 26.33 -4.68
N VAL A 35 13.68 25.65 -3.55
CA VAL A 35 12.36 25.24 -3.00
C VAL A 35 12.29 25.53 -1.50
N PHE A 36 11.09 25.48 -0.90
CA PHE A 36 10.93 25.59 0.56
C PHE A 36 11.00 24.21 1.21
N ALA A 37 11.75 24.07 2.31
CA ALA A 37 11.84 22.80 3.02
C ALA A 37 10.52 22.47 3.73
N LYS A 38 9.98 21.25 3.50
CA LYS A 38 8.90 20.68 4.33
C LYS A 38 9.34 20.59 5.79
N ASP A 39 8.43 20.79 6.75
CA ASP A 39 8.71 20.52 8.16
C ASP A 39 8.89 19.01 8.44
N VAL A 40 9.49 18.69 9.58
CA VAL A 40 9.86 17.33 10.00
C VAL A 40 8.63 16.42 10.15
N TRP A 41 7.50 16.95 10.62
CA TRP A 41 6.28 16.17 10.86
C TRP A 41 5.52 15.86 9.58
N THR A 42 5.50 16.81 8.63
CA THR A 42 5.06 16.55 7.25
C THR A 42 5.86 15.41 6.63
N ARG A 43 7.19 15.46 6.67
CA ARG A 43 8.05 14.45 6.04
C ARG A 43 7.91 13.08 6.71
N LEU A 44 7.74 13.04 8.03
CA LEU A 44 7.48 11.79 8.76
C LEU A 44 6.14 11.17 8.33
N GLU A 45 5.07 11.96 8.23
CA GLU A 45 3.76 11.46 7.82
C GLU A 45 3.76 10.94 6.36
N ASP A 46 4.42 11.67 5.45
CA ASP A 46 4.67 11.24 4.07
C ASP A 46 5.40 9.87 4.05
N PHE A 47 6.54 9.75 4.76
CA PHE A 47 7.29 8.50 4.83
C PHE A 47 6.48 7.33 5.41
N LEU A 48 5.64 7.58 6.42
CA LEU A 48 4.82 6.52 7.03
C LEU A 48 3.70 6.03 6.11
N ILE A 49 3.16 6.90 5.26
CA ILE A 49 2.08 6.57 4.31
C ILE A 49 2.64 5.93 3.03
N LEU A 50 3.73 6.48 2.49
CA LEU A 50 4.28 6.12 1.17
C LEU A 50 5.36 5.03 1.28
N GLY A 51 6.20 5.12 2.31
CA GLY A 51 7.47 4.41 2.39
C GLY A 51 8.50 4.91 1.39
N THR A 52 9.47 4.06 1.07
CA THR A 52 10.54 4.35 0.10
C THR A 52 10.50 3.45 -1.14
N THR A 53 9.56 2.51 -1.20
CA THR A 53 9.46 1.52 -2.28
C THR A 53 8.82 2.11 -3.52
N GLY A 54 9.55 2.12 -4.64
CA GLY A 54 9.27 2.86 -5.88
C GLY A 54 10.14 4.11 -6.05
N GLY A 55 10.86 4.54 -4.99
CA GLY A 55 11.59 5.80 -4.97
C GLY A 55 10.67 7.01 -5.18
N THR A 56 11.27 8.15 -5.53
CA THR A 56 10.67 9.03 -6.54
C THR A 56 11.48 8.80 -7.83
N TYR A 57 10.95 9.06 -9.03
CA TYR A 57 11.71 8.81 -10.28
C TYR A 57 13.10 9.49 -10.28
N TYR A 58 13.24 10.63 -9.59
CA TYR A 58 14.50 11.36 -9.44
C TYR A 58 15.45 10.82 -8.36
N VAL A 59 14.96 10.00 -7.42
CA VAL A 59 15.69 9.56 -6.22
C VAL A 59 15.41 8.07 -5.99
N GLY A 60 16.40 7.22 -6.33
CA GLY A 60 16.32 5.77 -6.19
C GLY A 60 16.08 5.30 -4.75
N GLU A 61 15.58 4.07 -4.59
CA GLU A 61 15.08 3.55 -3.31
C GLU A 61 16.08 3.71 -2.15
N ASP A 62 17.38 3.51 -2.40
CA ASP A 62 18.43 3.64 -1.39
C ASP A 62 18.63 5.10 -0.92
N THR A 63 18.79 6.04 -1.86
CA THR A 63 18.94 7.48 -1.54
C THR A 63 17.68 8.03 -0.87
N LEU A 64 16.50 7.63 -1.36
CA LEU A 64 15.23 8.02 -0.74
C LEU A 64 15.07 7.41 0.66
N THR A 65 15.66 6.23 0.91
CA THR A 65 15.71 5.62 2.24
C THR A 65 16.67 6.35 3.18
N ALA A 66 17.80 6.88 2.69
CA ALA A 66 18.69 7.72 3.48
C ALA A 66 18.01 9.05 3.86
N GLU A 67 17.49 9.81 2.89
CA GLU A 67 16.87 11.12 3.13
C GLU A 67 15.64 11.06 4.04
N ASN A 68 14.88 9.96 4.03
CA ASN A 68 13.77 9.74 4.95
C ASN A 68 14.17 9.12 6.30
N ALA A 69 15.34 8.47 6.40
CA ALA A 69 15.89 8.09 7.70
C ALA A 69 16.29 9.35 8.50
N ASP A 70 16.92 10.34 7.86
CA ASP A 70 17.32 11.60 8.51
C ASP A 70 16.12 12.39 9.04
N VAL A 71 15.00 12.40 8.30
CA VAL A 71 13.70 12.94 8.77
C VAL A 71 13.25 12.29 10.06
N LEU A 72 13.32 10.96 10.10
CA LEU A 72 12.85 10.14 11.21
C LEU A 72 13.80 10.26 12.42
N PHE A 73 15.11 10.42 12.21
CA PHE A 73 16.07 10.84 13.25
C PHE A 73 15.70 12.22 13.82
N ALA A 74 15.44 13.21 12.96
CA ALA A 74 15.04 14.55 13.40
C ALA A 74 13.72 14.53 14.20
N ALA A 75 12.70 13.82 13.73
CA ALA A 75 11.39 13.71 14.41
C ALA A 75 11.51 13.03 15.78
N VAL A 76 12.34 11.99 15.90
CA VAL A 76 12.60 11.29 17.17
C VAL A 76 13.44 12.15 18.13
N GLY A 77 14.31 13.02 17.60
CA GLY A 77 15.08 14.00 18.39
C GLY A 77 14.28 15.23 18.82
N GLU A 78 13.23 15.61 18.08
CA GLU A 78 12.35 16.74 18.40
C GLU A 78 11.24 16.34 19.40
N ASP A 79 10.49 15.27 19.12
CA ASP A 79 9.43 14.75 20.00
C ASP A 79 9.18 13.26 19.69
N GLY A 80 10.06 12.39 20.17
CA GLY A 80 9.93 10.94 19.97
C GLY A 80 8.60 10.33 20.44
N PRO A 81 7.99 10.73 21.56
CA PRO A 81 6.63 10.31 21.92
C PRO A 81 5.57 10.64 20.86
N ARG A 82 5.58 11.85 20.29
CA ARG A 82 4.69 12.26 19.18
C ARG A 82 5.00 11.53 17.88
N ALA A 83 6.27 11.26 17.58
CA ALA A 83 6.64 10.41 16.45
C ALA A 83 6.04 8.99 16.59
N VAL A 84 6.09 8.41 17.80
CA VAL A 84 5.46 7.11 18.09
C VAL A 84 3.92 7.17 18.00
N ALA A 85 3.30 8.25 18.46
CA ALA A 85 1.86 8.45 18.28
C ALA A 85 1.47 8.46 16.79
N MET A 86 2.17 9.23 15.95
CA MET A 86 1.94 9.26 14.50
C MET A 86 2.15 7.88 13.82
N ILE A 87 3.17 7.12 14.24
CA ILE A 87 3.41 5.74 13.78
C ILE A 87 2.21 4.83 14.11
N VAL A 88 1.65 4.95 15.33
CA VAL A 88 0.45 4.20 15.73
C VAL A 88 -0.76 4.63 14.92
N ASP A 89 -1.01 5.94 14.78
CA ASP A 89 -2.17 6.46 14.05
C ASP A 89 -2.17 6.01 12.59
N VAL A 90 -1.06 6.16 11.87
CA VAL A 90 -0.96 5.73 10.46
C VAL A 90 -1.07 4.20 10.32
N SER A 91 -0.47 3.43 11.22
CA SER A 91 -0.49 1.94 11.16
C SER A 91 -1.82 1.32 11.63
N THR A 92 -2.56 1.99 12.51
CA THR A 92 -3.82 1.50 13.09
C THR A 92 -5.08 2.16 12.52
N ALA A 93 -4.95 3.24 11.76
CA ALA A 93 -6.08 3.94 11.10
C ALA A 93 -7.05 2.99 10.39
N ARG A 94 -8.33 3.35 10.43
CA ARG A 94 -9.45 2.65 9.78
C ARG A 94 -10.31 3.70 9.03
N PRO A 95 -10.37 3.71 7.68
CA PRO A 95 -9.61 2.85 6.76
C PRO A 95 -8.09 3.02 6.90
N PRO A 96 -7.27 2.06 6.42
CA PRO A 96 -5.81 2.17 6.47
C PRO A 96 -5.32 3.44 5.75
N ARG A 97 -4.35 4.14 6.32
CA ARG A 97 -3.69 5.29 5.67
C ARG A 97 -2.46 4.85 4.87
N ALA A 98 -1.63 3.96 5.44
CA ALA A 98 -0.52 3.33 4.74
C ALA A 98 -0.91 1.96 4.15
N PRO A 99 -0.49 1.61 2.91
CA PRO A 99 -0.78 0.31 2.30
C PRO A 99 0.24 -0.77 2.69
N LYS A 100 1.47 -0.38 3.01
CA LYS A 100 2.59 -1.27 3.37
C LYS A 100 2.94 -1.04 4.85
N PRO A 101 3.05 -2.07 5.70
CA PRO A 101 3.37 -1.87 7.12
C PRO A 101 4.86 -1.61 7.40
N ARG A 102 5.76 -1.86 6.44
CA ARG A 102 7.22 -1.78 6.62
C ARG A 102 7.74 -0.41 7.09
N PRO A 103 7.30 0.75 6.55
CA PRO A 103 7.79 2.06 7.00
C PRO A 103 7.50 2.31 8.47
N ALA A 104 6.28 2.00 8.94
CA ALA A 104 5.90 2.10 10.35
C ALA A 104 6.71 1.16 11.26
N ILE A 105 7.12 -0.02 10.78
CA ILE A 105 7.95 -0.96 11.55
C ILE A 105 9.41 -0.48 11.64
N PHE A 106 9.95 0.10 10.55
CA PHE A 106 11.27 0.74 10.56
C PHE A 106 11.29 1.96 11.47
N ALA A 107 10.27 2.83 11.37
CA ALA A 107 10.10 4.00 12.23
C ALA A 107 10.05 3.64 13.71
N LEU A 108 9.30 2.59 14.06
CA LEU A 108 9.24 2.08 15.43
C LEU A 108 10.60 1.52 15.93
N ALA A 109 11.39 0.90 15.05
CA ALA A 109 12.72 0.39 15.39
C ALA A 109 13.74 1.52 15.62
N LEU A 110 13.69 2.61 14.83
CA LEU A 110 14.53 3.79 15.03
C LEU A 110 14.16 4.52 16.32
N ALA A 111 12.87 4.78 16.54
CA ALA A 111 12.37 5.36 17.79
C ALA A 111 12.76 4.53 19.03
N PHE A 112 12.84 3.20 18.91
CA PHE A 112 13.33 2.34 20.00
C PHE A 112 14.83 2.49 20.26
N ALA A 113 15.63 2.55 19.20
CA ALA A 113 17.09 2.64 19.29
C ALA A 113 17.53 4.02 19.81
N TYR A 114 17.12 5.09 19.12
CA TYR A 114 17.64 6.45 19.32
C TYR A 114 16.78 7.33 20.23
N GLY A 115 15.50 7.00 20.40
CA GLY A 115 14.60 7.75 21.27
C GLY A 115 15.04 7.74 22.73
N ASP A 116 14.60 8.74 23.49
CA ASP A 116 14.85 8.91 24.92
C ASP A 116 14.08 7.87 25.78
N PRO A 117 14.13 7.92 27.13
CA PRO A 117 13.39 6.98 27.98
C PRO A 117 11.88 6.95 27.72
N ASP A 118 11.28 8.11 27.44
CA ASP A 118 9.83 8.26 27.27
C ASP A 118 9.37 7.86 25.86
N THR A 119 10.18 8.13 24.83
CA THR A 119 10.03 7.55 23.50
C THR A 119 10.07 6.02 23.58
N ARG A 120 11.04 5.45 24.30
CA ARG A 120 11.11 3.99 24.50
C ARG A 120 9.93 3.46 25.33
N GLN A 121 9.35 4.27 26.21
CA GLN A 121 8.09 3.95 26.92
C GLN A 121 6.89 3.93 25.95
N ALA A 122 6.76 4.93 25.10
CA ALA A 122 5.74 4.99 24.05
C ALA A 122 5.88 3.81 23.08
N VAL A 123 7.10 3.47 22.62
CA VAL A 123 7.33 2.31 21.75
C VAL A 123 6.86 1.01 22.40
N LYS A 124 7.11 0.77 23.70
CA LYS A 124 6.62 -0.45 24.38
C LYS A 124 5.09 -0.56 24.36
N ALA A 125 4.36 0.55 24.46
CA ALA A 125 2.90 0.57 24.34
C ALA A 125 2.42 0.38 22.88
N ALA A 126 3.10 1.02 21.93
CA ALA A 126 2.84 0.92 20.50
C ALA A 126 3.18 -0.46 19.88
N PHE A 127 4.14 -1.18 20.47
CA PHE A 127 4.78 -2.34 19.86
C PHE A 127 3.80 -3.38 19.30
N PRO A 128 2.85 -3.94 20.07
CA PRO A 128 1.97 -4.99 19.57
C PRO A 128 0.79 -4.44 18.73
N LEU A 129 0.63 -3.12 18.62
CA LEU A 129 -0.33 -2.48 17.68
C LEU A 129 0.24 -2.44 16.26
N VAL A 130 1.54 -2.17 16.13
CA VAL A 130 2.26 -2.07 14.86
C VAL A 130 2.78 -3.45 14.42
N VAL A 131 3.46 -4.16 15.33
CA VAL A 131 4.14 -5.43 15.11
C VAL A 131 3.15 -6.60 15.28
N ARG A 132 2.28 -6.79 14.28
CA ARG A 132 1.10 -7.67 14.34
C ARG A 132 1.32 -9.12 13.92
N THR A 133 2.45 -9.46 13.30
CA THR A 133 2.73 -10.81 12.75
C THR A 133 4.19 -11.21 13.00
N THR A 134 4.53 -12.49 12.82
CA THR A 134 5.94 -12.95 12.90
C THR A 134 6.81 -12.27 11.84
N ASP A 135 6.24 -11.93 10.68
CA ASP A 135 6.92 -11.19 9.62
C ASP A 135 7.27 -9.76 10.08
N HIS A 136 6.31 -9.07 10.72
CA HIS A 136 6.58 -7.75 11.30
C HIS A 136 7.62 -7.82 12.44
N LEU A 137 7.64 -8.92 13.21
CA LEU A 137 8.58 -9.11 14.31
C LEU A 137 10.00 -9.38 13.79
N ALA A 138 10.15 -10.20 12.75
CA ALA A 138 11.42 -10.40 12.05
C ALA A 138 11.91 -9.11 11.37
N ALA A 139 11.00 -8.32 10.78
CA ALA A 139 11.30 -7.00 10.23
C ALA A 139 11.81 -6.03 11.31
N PHE A 140 11.10 -5.90 12.43
CA PHE A 140 11.53 -5.05 13.55
C PHE A 140 12.90 -5.45 14.09
N VAL A 141 13.14 -6.74 14.34
CA VAL A 141 14.43 -7.22 14.88
C VAL A 141 15.56 -6.99 13.88
N GLY A 142 15.33 -7.23 12.59
CA GLY A 142 16.32 -6.94 11.54
C GLY A 142 16.66 -5.45 11.41
N TYR A 143 15.65 -4.56 11.47
CA TYR A 143 15.90 -3.12 11.48
C TYR A 143 16.63 -2.67 12.75
N LEU A 144 16.20 -3.14 13.94
CA LEU A 144 16.84 -2.80 15.21
C LEU A 144 18.28 -3.32 15.31
N LYS A 145 18.62 -4.46 14.69
CA LYS A 145 20.00 -4.93 14.57
C LYS A 145 20.89 -3.97 13.78
N ASN A 146 20.39 -3.35 12.73
CA ASN A 146 21.16 -2.36 11.96
C ASN A 146 21.21 -0.99 12.65
N LEU A 147 20.13 -0.59 13.33
CA LEU A 147 19.99 0.73 13.93
C LEU A 147 20.63 0.86 15.32
N GLY A 148 20.58 -0.19 16.14
CA GLY A 148 21.06 -0.18 17.54
C GLY A 148 21.69 -1.51 17.96
N GLY A 149 22.28 -2.24 17.01
CA GLY A 149 23.05 -3.45 17.28
C GLY A 149 24.52 -3.19 17.62
N LYS A 150 25.21 -4.25 18.01
CA LYS A 150 26.68 -4.31 18.11
C LYS A 150 27.26 -5.04 16.90
N THR A 151 28.40 -4.57 16.39
CA THR A 151 29.15 -5.23 15.32
C THR A 151 29.70 -6.59 15.78
N THR A 152 29.75 -7.56 14.88
CA THR A 152 30.37 -8.88 15.03
C THR A 152 31.02 -9.30 13.71
N GLY A 153 31.84 -10.36 13.70
CA GLY A 153 32.47 -10.85 12.47
C GLY A 153 31.50 -11.29 11.37
N ASN A 154 30.22 -11.49 11.70
CA ASN A 154 29.17 -11.93 10.78
C ASN A 154 28.10 -10.83 10.54
N GLY A 155 28.45 -9.56 10.74
CA GLY A 155 27.54 -8.41 10.58
C GLY A 155 27.13 -7.79 11.92
N SER A 156 25.83 -7.55 12.14
CA SER A 156 25.34 -6.92 13.38
C SER A 156 24.61 -7.91 14.29
N SER A 157 24.55 -7.61 15.60
CA SER A 157 23.88 -8.41 16.62
C SER A 157 23.08 -7.56 17.60
N LEU A 158 21.96 -8.10 18.09
CA LEU A 158 20.98 -7.37 18.91
C LEU A 158 21.50 -7.06 20.32
N VAL A 159 21.25 -5.84 20.82
CA VAL A 159 21.56 -5.44 22.21
C VAL A 159 20.31 -5.60 23.09
N VAL A 160 20.29 -6.62 23.96
CA VAL A 160 19.09 -7.03 24.71
C VAL A 160 18.98 -6.35 26.08
N GLY A 161 18.52 -5.11 26.08
CA GLY A 161 18.15 -4.37 27.30
C GLY A 161 16.76 -4.71 27.87
N ARG A 162 16.49 -4.33 29.13
CA ARG A 162 15.20 -4.60 29.82
C ARG A 162 13.99 -4.13 29.00
N SER A 163 14.05 -2.93 28.42
CA SER A 163 12.96 -2.36 27.60
C SER A 163 12.64 -3.20 26.36
N LEU A 164 13.64 -3.83 25.74
CA LEU A 164 13.44 -4.67 24.55
C LEU A 164 12.77 -5.99 24.93
N ARG A 165 13.14 -6.55 26.09
CA ARG A 165 12.48 -7.73 26.65
C ARG A 165 11.00 -7.46 26.89
N THR A 166 10.66 -6.32 27.50
CA THR A 166 9.27 -5.88 27.71
C THR A 166 8.51 -5.68 26.40
N ALA A 167 9.11 -5.02 25.39
CA ALA A 167 8.48 -4.81 24.09
C ALA A 167 8.18 -6.13 23.37
N VAL A 168 9.17 -7.03 23.24
CA VAL A 168 8.95 -8.32 22.57
C VAL A 168 8.02 -9.22 23.39
N ALA A 169 8.04 -9.15 24.73
CA ALA A 169 7.09 -9.87 25.59
C ALA A 169 5.63 -9.45 25.34
N SER A 170 5.35 -8.17 25.10
CA SER A 170 3.97 -7.71 24.86
C SER A 170 3.34 -8.35 23.61
N TRP A 171 4.14 -8.74 22.61
CA TRP A 171 3.67 -9.47 21.42
C TRP A 171 3.09 -10.86 21.74
N PHE A 172 3.61 -11.49 22.80
CA PHE A 172 3.19 -12.81 23.28
C PHE A 172 2.12 -12.74 24.38
N LEU A 173 1.94 -11.58 25.01
CA LEU A 173 1.07 -11.37 26.17
C LEU A 173 -0.20 -10.56 25.87
N ARG A 174 -0.23 -9.74 24.81
CA ARG A 174 -1.37 -8.88 24.47
C ARG A 174 -2.65 -9.66 24.15
N ASP A 175 -2.54 -10.69 23.33
CA ASP A 175 -3.68 -11.43 22.80
C ASP A 175 -3.80 -12.79 23.49
N GLU A 176 -4.95 -13.45 23.33
CA GLU A 176 -5.18 -14.79 23.86
C GLU A 176 -4.21 -15.85 23.31
N PRO A 177 -3.96 -16.96 24.05
CA PRO A 177 -3.09 -18.05 23.59
C PRO A 177 -3.42 -18.56 22.18
N ASP A 178 -4.69 -18.67 21.82
CA ASP A 178 -5.15 -19.07 20.48
C ASP A 178 -4.70 -18.14 19.35
N ALA A 179 -4.62 -16.82 19.61
CA ALA A 179 -4.16 -15.84 18.63
C ALA A 179 -2.63 -15.87 18.48
N VAL A 180 -1.89 -16.17 19.56
CA VAL A 180 -0.45 -16.41 19.52
C VAL A 180 -0.15 -17.74 18.82
N ALA A 181 -0.94 -18.79 19.09
CA ALA A 181 -0.87 -20.09 18.43
C ALA A 181 -1.12 -19.98 16.92
N PHE A 182 -2.13 -19.22 16.48
CA PHE A 182 -2.33 -18.93 15.06
C PHE A 182 -1.07 -18.34 14.42
N ARG A 183 -0.43 -17.34 15.06
CA ARG A 183 0.80 -16.73 14.55
C ARG A 183 1.96 -17.72 14.50
N ALA A 184 2.15 -18.53 15.55
CA ALA A 184 3.21 -19.52 15.64
C ALA A 184 3.03 -20.67 14.63
N CYS A 185 1.84 -21.27 14.54
CA CYS A 185 1.57 -22.34 13.59
C CYS A 185 1.65 -21.84 12.13
N LYS A 186 1.20 -20.61 11.82
CA LYS A 186 1.28 -20.03 10.46
C LYS A 186 2.71 -19.59 10.08
N ALA A 187 3.50 -19.17 11.08
CA ALA A 187 4.83 -18.62 10.88
C ALA A 187 5.68 -18.76 12.17
N MET A 188 6.24 -19.94 12.41
CA MET A 188 7.20 -20.14 13.52
C MET A 188 8.56 -19.51 13.23
N GLN A 189 8.92 -19.41 11.95
CA GLN A 189 10.13 -18.76 11.44
C GLN A 189 9.81 -17.85 10.24
N ARG A 190 10.51 -16.73 10.14
CA ARG A 190 10.55 -15.84 8.97
C ARG A 190 12.00 -15.42 8.67
N ARG A 191 12.22 -14.67 7.60
CA ARG A 191 13.51 -14.03 7.33
C ARG A 191 13.48 -12.56 7.77
N THR A 192 14.60 -12.04 8.26
CA THR A 192 14.82 -10.60 8.44
C THR A 192 14.93 -9.90 7.08
N PRO A 193 14.85 -8.56 7.00
CA PRO A 193 15.14 -7.81 5.77
C PRO A 193 16.55 -8.09 5.21
N GLN A 194 17.49 -8.48 6.08
CA GLN A 194 18.85 -8.92 5.75
C GLN A 194 18.93 -10.40 5.33
N GLY A 195 17.80 -11.10 5.20
CA GLY A 195 17.72 -12.49 4.75
C GLY A 195 17.99 -13.56 5.83
N GLU A 196 18.43 -13.18 7.02
CA GLU A 196 18.73 -14.08 8.14
C GLU A 196 17.47 -14.80 8.63
N ALA A 197 17.59 -16.04 9.12
CA ALA A 197 16.47 -16.71 9.78
C ALA A 197 16.19 -16.11 11.17
N PHE A 198 14.91 -15.84 11.47
CA PHE A 198 14.45 -15.41 12.80
C PHE A 198 13.23 -16.23 13.21
N SER A 199 13.31 -16.90 14.37
CA SER A 199 12.24 -17.75 14.89
C SER A 199 11.55 -17.18 16.12
N LEU A 200 10.32 -17.62 16.40
CA LEU A 200 9.64 -17.29 17.66
C LEU A 200 10.34 -17.90 18.88
N ARG A 201 11.15 -18.96 18.72
CA ARG A 201 12.03 -19.49 19.77
C ARG A 201 13.06 -18.44 20.21
N ASP A 202 13.62 -17.70 19.25
CA ASP A 202 14.58 -16.63 19.52
C ASP A 202 13.90 -15.40 20.09
N ALA A 203 12.69 -15.07 19.63
CA ALA A 203 11.85 -14.04 20.26
C ALA A 203 11.53 -14.35 21.74
N LEU A 204 11.22 -15.61 22.09
CA LEU A 204 11.04 -16.02 23.49
C LEU A 204 12.34 -15.96 24.30
N ARG A 205 13.49 -16.36 23.72
CA ARG A 205 14.82 -16.22 24.33
C ARG A 205 15.22 -14.76 24.58
N ILE A 206 14.75 -13.82 23.74
CA ILE A 206 14.95 -12.38 23.96
C ILE A 206 14.01 -11.88 25.07
N ALA A 207 12.73 -12.23 25.00
CA ALA A 207 11.68 -11.61 25.80
C ALA A 207 11.54 -12.17 27.23
N HIS A 208 11.75 -13.47 27.43
CA HIS A 208 11.40 -14.20 28.66
C HIS A 208 9.99 -13.86 29.21
N PRO A 209 8.92 -13.93 28.40
CA PRO A 209 7.58 -13.54 28.84
C PRO A 209 7.07 -14.50 29.93
N LYS A 210 6.63 -13.96 31.06
CA LYS A 210 6.03 -14.77 32.13
C LYS A 210 4.65 -15.26 31.69
N ALA A 211 4.48 -16.57 31.58
CA ALA A 211 3.18 -17.17 31.35
C ALA A 211 2.25 -16.97 32.56
N ASP A 212 1.09 -16.38 32.29
CA ASP A 212 -0.05 -16.13 33.17
C ASP A 212 -0.92 -17.39 33.35
N THR A 213 -1.23 -18.08 32.25
CA THR A 213 -2.10 -19.25 32.21
C THR A 213 -1.33 -20.55 31.92
N VAL A 214 -1.97 -21.69 32.20
CA VAL A 214 -1.46 -23.03 31.84
C VAL A 214 -1.32 -23.15 30.32
N GLN A 215 -2.29 -22.64 29.56
CA GLN A 215 -2.26 -22.63 28.09
C GLN A 215 -1.09 -21.82 27.54
N ARG A 216 -0.86 -20.61 28.06
CA ARG A 216 0.28 -19.79 27.62
C ARG A 216 1.62 -20.42 28.01
N ARG A 217 1.68 -21.14 29.14
CA ARG A 217 2.86 -21.90 29.56
C ARG A 217 3.16 -23.07 28.62
N ALA A 218 2.16 -23.88 28.27
CA ALA A 218 2.30 -24.98 27.30
C ALA A 218 2.73 -24.44 25.92
N LEU A 219 2.05 -23.39 25.42
CA LEU A 219 2.36 -22.75 24.15
C LEU A 219 3.79 -22.17 24.10
N PHE A 220 4.24 -21.49 25.16
CA PHE A 220 5.62 -20.98 25.24
C PHE A 220 6.63 -22.12 25.34
N GLY A 221 6.33 -23.18 26.09
CA GLY A 221 7.17 -24.38 26.17
C GLY A 221 7.33 -25.07 24.81
N TRP A 222 6.25 -25.17 24.04
CA TRP A 222 6.25 -25.75 22.70
C TRP A 222 7.06 -24.92 21.71
N ILE A 223 6.82 -23.60 21.64
CA ILE A 223 7.62 -22.67 20.81
C ILE A 223 9.10 -22.66 21.25
N ALA A 224 9.38 -22.91 22.53
CA ALA A 224 10.74 -23.05 23.07
C ALA A 224 11.40 -24.41 22.73
N GLY A 225 10.65 -25.39 22.23
CA GLY A 225 11.13 -26.76 21.98
C GLY A 225 11.31 -27.61 23.26
N ASN A 226 10.54 -27.30 24.30
CA ASN A 226 10.62 -27.92 25.64
C ASN A 226 9.34 -28.72 26.01
N VAL A 227 8.33 -28.73 25.14
CA VAL A 227 7.03 -29.42 25.28
C VAL A 227 6.72 -30.06 23.93
N SER A 228 6.26 -31.33 23.92
CA SER A 228 5.96 -32.04 22.67
C SER A 228 4.70 -31.52 21.98
N ASP A 229 4.52 -31.90 20.70
CA ASP A 229 3.27 -31.64 19.97
C ASP A 229 2.06 -32.22 20.74
N ASP A 230 2.13 -33.46 21.23
CA ASP A 230 1.05 -34.11 21.97
C ASP A 230 0.67 -33.33 23.24
N GLN A 231 1.67 -32.94 24.04
CA GLN A 231 1.48 -32.18 25.28
C GLN A 231 0.88 -30.78 25.07
N VAL A 232 1.16 -30.12 23.93
CA VAL A 232 0.55 -28.82 23.63
C VAL A 232 -0.85 -28.97 23.02
N ARG A 233 -1.13 -30.05 22.29
CA ARG A 233 -2.44 -30.37 21.71
C ARG A 233 -3.52 -30.50 22.79
N GLU A 234 -3.22 -31.23 23.87
CA GLU A 234 -4.12 -31.42 25.02
C GLU A 234 -4.55 -30.10 25.67
N VAL A 235 -3.68 -29.09 25.66
CA VAL A 235 -3.83 -27.86 26.47
C VAL A 235 -4.23 -26.65 25.63
N VAL A 236 -3.89 -26.61 24.33
CA VAL A 236 -4.06 -25.44 23.45
C VAL A 236 -4.81 -25.87 22.17
N PRO A 237 -6.16 -25.85 22.16
CA PRO A 237 -6.97 -26.37 21.05
C PRO A 237 -6.68 -25.74 19.68
N ALA A 238 -6.23 -24.48 19.62
CA ALA A 238 -5.76 -23.90 18.36
C ALA A 238 -4.52 -24.60 17.80
N VAL A 239 -3.57 -25.01 18.64
CA VAL A 239 -2.37 -25.72 18.18
C VAL A 239 -2.77 -27.08 17.63
N ASP A 240 -3.65 -27.82 18.31
CA ASP A 240 -4.15 -29.10 17.79
C ASP A 240 -4.82 -28.95 16.42
N ARG A 241 -5.82 -28.08 16.31
CA ARG A 241 -6.47 -27.77 15.03
C ARG A 241 -5.45 -27.47 13.92
N PHE A 242 -4.49 -26.59 14.17
CA PHE A 242 -3.55 -26.12 13.15
C PHE A 242 -2.44 -27.13 12.83
N LEU A 243 -2.07 -28.03 13.73
CA LEU A 243 -1.15 -29.13 13.45
C LEU A 243 -1.85 -30.32 12.78
N THR A 244 -3.08 -30.63 13.19
CA THR A 244 -3.94 -31.64 12.53
C THR A 244 -4.24 -31.23 11.09
N ALA A 245 -4.61 -29.97 10.83
CA ALA A 245 -4.82 -29.47 9.47
C ALA A 245 -3.55 -29.46 8.59
N LYS A 246 -2.35 -29.40 9.20
CA LYS A 246 -1.06 -29.52 8.50
C LYS A 246 -0.67 -30.96 8.19
N ALA A 247 -1.19 -31.92 8.96
CA ALA A 247 -0.85 -33.34 8.85
C ALA A 247 -1.78 -34.12 7.90
N VAL A 248 -2.84 -33.49 7.38
CA VAL A 248 -3.76 -34.13 6.42
C VAL A 248 -3.02 -34.58 5.16
N THR A 249 -3.37 -35.76 4.65
CA THR A 249 -2.74 -36.35 3.46
C THR A 249 -3.72 -36.54 2.31
N THR A 250 -5.02 -36.55 2.61
CA THR A 250 -6.10 -36.79 1.65
C THR A 250 -7.06 -35.60 1.51
N THR A 251 -7.65 -35.48 0.33
CA THR A 251 -8.66 -34.45 0.00
C THR A 251 -9.84 -34.46 0.99
N ALA A 252 -10.24 -35.63 1.49
CA ALA A 252 -11.33 -35.79 2.46
C ALA A 252 -10.97 -35.24 3.85
N GLU A 253 -9.76 -35.52 4.35
CA GLU A 253 -9.25 -34.94 5.60
C GLU A 253 -9.12 -33.42 5.51
N ALA A 254 -8.61 -32.91 4.38
CA ALA A 254 -8.47 -31.48 4.14
C ALA A 254 -9.84 -30.75 4.09
N VAL A 255 -10.85 -31.34 3.45
CA VAL A 255 -12.23 -30.83 3.47
C VAL A 255 -12.78 -30.79 4.91
N ARG A 256 -12.60 -31.87 5.69
CA ARG A 256 -13.03 -31.93 7.10
C ARG A 256 -12.30 -30.90 7.99
N ALA A 257 -11.00 -30.71 7.79
CA ALA A 257 -10.23 -29.69 8.52
C ALA A 257 -10.73 -28.25 8.24
N VAL A 258 -11.32 -28.02 7.07
CA VAL A 258 -11.96 -26.73 6.70
C VAL A 258 -13.39 -26.62 7.26
N THR A 259 -14.21 -27.66 7.18
CA THR A 259 -15.64 -27.60 7.54
C THR A 259 -15.91 -27.83 9.03
N GLU A 260 -15.29 -28.86 9.62
CA GLU A 260 -15.44 -29.25 11.03
C GLU A 260 -14.59 -28.35 11.92
N LEU A 261 -13.27 -28.35 11.71
CA LEU A 261 -12.32 -27.62 12.56
C LEU A 261 -12.26 -26.11 12.27
N ARG A 262 -12.88 -25.65 11.17
CA ARG A 262 -12.87 -24.25 10.69
C ARG A 262 -11.47 -23.69 10.46
N THR A 263 -10.57 -24.53 9.95
CA THR A 263 -9.16 -24.16 9.75
C THR A 263 -8.97 -23.31 8.48
N PRO A 264 -8.25 -22.18 8.55
CA PRO A 264 -7.88 -21.41 7.37
C PRO A 264 -6.95 -22.19 6.42
N TRP A 265 -7.05 -21.88 5.13
CA TRP A 265 -6.31 -22.57 4.06
C TRP A 265 -4.78 -22.48 4.20
N GLU A 266 -4.25 -21.46 4.89
CA GLU A 266 -2.80 -21.29 5.10
C GLU A 266 -2.17 -22.32 6.06
N PHE A 267 -2.95 -23.27 6.58
CA PHE A 267 -2.47 -24.41 7.36
C PHE A 267 -2.58 -25.75 6.61
N LEU A 268 -3.18 -25.79 5.43
CA LEU A 268 -3.26 -27.01 4.62
C LEU A 268 -1.96 -27.18 3.79
N PRO A 269 -1.51 -28.42 3.53
CA PRO A 269 -0.38 -28.66 2.62
C PRO A 269 -0.66 -28.17 1.19
N ASP A 270 0.38 -27.72 0.47
CA ASP A 270 0.24 -27.20 -0.89
C ASP A 270 -0.41 -28.18 -1.88
N ALA A 271 -0.20 -29.50 -1.69
CA ALA A 271 -0.85 -30.56 -2.47
C ALA A 271 -2.38 -30.60 -2.26
N MET A 272 -2.87 -30.28 -1.06
CA MET A 272 -4.31 -30.13 -0.81
C MET A 272 -4.84 -28.81 -1.38
N LEU A 273 -3.97 -27.82 -1.56
CA LEU A 273 -4.32 -26.53 -2.15
C LEU A 273 -4.35 -26.57 -3.69
N THR A 274 -4.07 -27.69 -4.35
CA THR A 274 -4.42 -27.93 -5.76
C THR A 274 -5.77 -28.64 -5.95
N GLU A 275 -6.31 -29.26 -4.89
CA GLU A 275 -7.54 -30.05 -4.96
C GLU A 275 -8.81 -29.18 -5.13
N PRO A 276 -9.70 -29.49 -6.09
CA PRO A 276 -10.90 -28.68 -6.32
C PRO A 276 -11.84 -28.69 -5.11
N ALA A 277 -12.13 -29.88 -4.56
CA ALA A 277 -13.08 -30.05 -3.46
C ALA A 277 -12.68 -29.31 -2.18
N VAL A 278 -11.38 -29.16 -1.91
CA VAL A 278 -10.87 -28.35 -0.80
C VAL A 278 -11.20 -26.87 -1.02
N TRP A 279 -11.03 -26.36 -2.23
CA TRP A 279 -11.41 -24.98 -2.57
C TRP A 279 -12.91 -24.77 -2.63
N GLU A 280 -13.69 -25.77 -3.01
CA GLU A 280 -15.16 -25.74 -2.90
C GLU A 280 -15.60 -25.64 -1.43
N ALA A 281 -15.01 -26.40 -0.51
CA ALA A 281 -15.27 -26.30 0.93
C ALA A 281 -14.80 -24.96 1.54
N LEU A 282 -13.69 -24.40 1.03
CA LEU A 282 -13.16 -23.11 1.46
C LEU A 282 -14.04 -21.92 1.06
N VAL A 283 -14.95 -22.05 0.08
CA VAL A 283 -15.84 -20.96 -0.36
C VAL A 283 -16.57 -20.31 0.81
N ASP A 284 -16.98 -21.08 1.81
CA ASP A 284 -17.84 -20.61 2.90
C ASP A 284 -17.05 -20.12 4.13
N THR A 285 -15.76 -20.46 4.23
CA THR A 285 -14.90 -20.18 5.40
C THR A 285 -13.81 -19.14 5.13
N VAL A 286 -13.31 -19.03 3.89
CA VAL A 286 -12.21 -18.12 3.54
C VAL A 286 -12.61 -16.65 3.71
N GLY A 287 -11.69 -15.80 4.20
CA GLY A 287 -11.94 -14.36 4.33
C GLY A 287 -12.15 -13.67 2.97
N MET A 288 -12.99 -12.63 2.89
CA MET A 288 -13.43 -12.05 1.61
C MET A 288 -12.28 -11.62 0.68
N THR A 289 -11.28 -10.90 1.21
CA THR A 289 -10.10 -10.49 0.44
C THR A 289 -9.30 -11.69 -0.09
N ALA A 290 -9.33 -12.83 0.61
CA ALA A 290 -8.70 -14.07 0.17
C ALA A 290 -9.58 -14.89 -0.79
N LEU A 291 -10.92 -14.78 -0.74
CA LEU A 291 -11.81 -15.27 -1.81
C LEU A 291 -11.49 -14.54 -3.12
N VAL A 292 -11.61 -13.21 -3.11
CA VAL A 292 -11.37 -12.32 -4.26
C VAL A 292 -10.01 -12.59 -4.91
N ARG A 293 -8.94 -12.71 -4.11
CA ARG A 293 -7.58 -12.98 -4.61
C ARG A 293 -7.35 -14.40 -5.15
N ASN A 294 -8.25 -15.36 -4.88
CA ASN A 294 -8.11 -16.75 -5.35
C ASN A 294 -9.11 -17.17 -6.44
N LEU A 295 -10.07 -16.32 -6.84
CA LEU A 295 -11.08 -16.67 -7.87
C LEU A 295 -10.45 -17.26 -9.14
N ALA A 296 -9.38 -16.66 -9.66
CA ALA A 296 -8.63 -17.17 -10.82
C ALA A 296 -8.01 -18.56 -10.58
N LYS A 297 -7.42 -18.80 -9.40
CA LYS A 297 -6.89 -20.12 -9.00
C LYS A 297 -8.01 -21.14 -8.92
N MET A 298 -9.12 -20.81 -8.24
CA MET A 298 -10.26 -21.69 -8.03
C MET A 298 -10.96 -22.05 -9.34
N THR A 299 -11.01 -21.13 -10.31
CA THR A 299 -11.47 -21.44 -11.68
C THR A 299 -10.45 -22.30 -12.44
N ARG A 300 -9.15 -22.00 -12.36
CA ARG A 300 -8.08 -22.78 -13.03
C ARG A 300 -8.02 -24.25 -12.61
N ILE A 301 -8.21 -24.55 -11.33
CA ILE A 301 -8.28 -25.95 -10.84
C ILE A 301 -9.67 -26.57 -11.04
N GLY A 302 -10.67 -25.80 -11.46
CA GLY A 302 -12.04 -26.29 -11.64
C GLY A 302 -12.83 -26.50 -10.35
N ALA A 303 -12.58 -25.71 -9.29
CA ALA A 303 -13.49 -25.58 -8.15
C ALA A 303 -14.66 -24.60 -8.46
N LEU A 304 -14.41 -23.57 -9.27
CA LEU A 304 -15.44 -22.68 -9.80
C LEU A 304 -15.74 -23.03 -11.26
N ARG A 305 -16.94 -23.53 -11.54
CA ARG A 305 -17.41 -23.94 -12.88
C ARG A 305 -18.73 -23.24 -13.23
N PRO A 306 -19.07 -23.06 -14.52
CA PRO A 306 -20.41 -22.63 -14.93
C PRO A 306 -21.50 -23.48 -14.27
N ARG A 307 -22.52 -22.84 -13.69
CA ARG A 307 -23.65 -23.46 -12.96
C ARG A 307 -23.29 -24.33 -11.73
N GLY A 308 -22.00 -24.41 -11.33
CA GLY A 308 -21.56 -25.17 -10.15
C GLY A 308 -22.05 -24.58 -8.82
N ASP A 309 -22.11 -25.40 -7.77
CA ASP A 309 -22.64 -24.95 -6.47
C ASP A 309 -21.67 -24.04 -5.72
N ALA A 310 -20.38 -24.39 -5.68
CA ALA A 310 -19.32 -23.52 -5.17
C ALA A 310 -19.31 -22.14 -5.86
N THR A 311 -19.63 -22.09 -7.16
CA THR A 311 -19.82 -20.85 -7.91
C THR A 311 -21.00 -20.03 -7.38
N ARG A 312 -22.16 -20.64 -7.13
CA ARG A 312 -23.32 -19.95 -6.52
C ARG A 312 -22.98 -19.38 -5.14
N ARG A 313 -22.32 -20.16 -4.29
CA ARG A 313 -21.92 -19.72 -2.95
C ARG A 313 -20.87 -18.61 -3.01
N ALA A 314 -19.92 -18.67 -3.92
CA ALA A 314 -18.95 -17.59 -4.15
C ALA A 314 -19.63 -16.29 -4.61
N VAL A 315 -20.56 -16.36 -5.57
CA VAL A 315 -21.37 -15.21 -6.01
C VAL A 315 -22.14 -14.60 -4.83
N ALA A 316 -22.89 -15.40 -4.09
CA ALA A 316 -23.70 -14.93 -2.95
C ALA A 316 -22.87 -14.28 -1.83
N ARG A 317 -21.59 -14.65 -1.70
CA ARG A 317 -20.65 -13.97 -0.79
C ARG A 317 -20.14 -12.65 -1.39
N LEU A 318 -19.74 -12.64 -2.67
CA LEU A 318 -19.26 -11.44 -3.35
C LEU A 318 -20.30 -10.31 -3.37
N THR A 319 -21.60 -10.64 -3.50
CA THR A 319 -22.70 -9.65 -3.54
C THR A 319 -23.26 -9.28 -2.15
N ASP A 320 -22.78 -9.88 -1.05
CA ASP A 320 -23.16 -9.44 0.30
C ASP A 320 -22.47 -8.14 0.69
N ARG A 321 -23.19 -7.02 0.50
CA ARG A 321 -22.81 -5.66 0.94
C ARG A 321 -22.34 -5.60 2.41
N LYS A 322 -22.94 -6.38 3.32
CA LYS A 322 -22.56 -6.41 4.75
C LYS A 322 -21.24 -7.17 4.93
N ALA A 323 -21.03 -8.28 4.24
CA ALA A 323 -19.75 -8.99 4.26
C ALA A 323 -18.61 -8.15 3.64
N LEU A 324 -18.84 -7.49 2.49
CA LEU A 324 -17.88 -6.57 1.86
C LEU A 324 -17.49 -5.44 2.82
N ALA A 325 -18.46 -4.72 3.40
CA ALA A 325 -18.19 -3.62 4.31
C ALA A 325 -17.53 -4.07 5.62
N ARG A 326 -17.89 -5.25 6.15
CA ARG A 326 -17.23 -5.85 7.33
C ARG A 326 -15.78 -6.24 7.04
N ALA A 327 -15.50 -6.78 5.85
CA ALA A 327 -14.16 -7.14 5.41
C ALA A 327 -13.34 -5.92 4.92
N ARG A 328 -14.00 -4.79 4.67
CA ARG A 328 -13.42 -3.52 4.20
C ARG A 328 -12.66 -3.66 2.88
N VAL A 329 -13.26 -4.38 1.93
CA VAL A 329 -12.68 -4.60 0.58
C VAL A 329 -12.78 -3.30 -0.21
N HIS A 330 -11.66 -2.76 -0.67
CA HIS A 330 -11.63 -1.48 -1.36
C HIS A 330 -12.08 -1.64 -2.84
N PRO A 331 -12.76 -0.65 -3.46
CA PRO A 331 -13.16 -0.73 -4.87
C PRO A 331 -12.00 -1.08 -5.82
N MET A 332 -10.79 -0.59 -5.52
CA MET A 332 -9.60 -0.91 -6.31
C MET A 332 -9.16 -2.38 -6.21
N ASP A 333 -9.34 -3.05 -5.05
CA ASP A 333 -9.07 -4.49 -4.92
C ASP A 333 -9.96 -5.29 -5.87
N LEU A 334 -11.24 -4.89 -5.98
CA LEU A 334 -12.26 -5.55 -6.79
C LEU A 334 -12.11 -5.21 -8.27
N PHE A 335 -11.75 -3.97 -8.61
CA PHE A 335 -11.38 -3.59 -9.97
C PHE A 335 -10.18 -4.39 -10.49
N LEU A 336 -9.09 -4.46 -9.69
CA LEU A 336 -7.92 -5.25 -10.06
C LEU A 336 -8.26 -6.73 -10.15
N ALA A 337 -9.02 -7.28 -9.21
CA ALA A 337 -9.47 -8.67 -9.27
C ALA A 337 -10.35 -8.96 -10.51
N LEU A 338 -11.24 -8.04 -10.90
CA LEU A 338 -12.05 -8.14 -12.11
C LEU A 338 -11.20 -8.13 -13.38
N ARG A 339 -10.28 -7.17 -13.54
CA ARG A 339 -9.40 -7.08 -14.72
C ARG A 339 -8.44 -8.28 -14.79
N VAL A 340 -7.88 -8.71 -13.66
CA VAL A 340 -7.10 -9.95 -13.55
C VAL A 340 -7.96 -11.15 -13.96
N TYR A 341 -9.12 -11.37 -13.33
CA TYR A 341 -9.98 -12.53 -13.57
C TYR A 341 -10.45 -12.61 -15.02
N ASN A 342 -10.92 -11.50 -15.59
CA ASN A 342 -11.40 -11.43 -16.98
C ASN A 342 -10.28 -11.54 -18.02
N SER A 343 -9.01 -11.33 -17.65
CA SER A 343 -7.88 -11.52 -18.57
C SER A 343 -7.65 -12.99 -18.96
N GLY A 344 -8.17 -13.94 -18.17
CA GLY A 344 -8.04 -15.39 -18.40
C GLY A 344 -6.62 -15.95 -18.32
N GLN A 345 -5.62 -15.14 -17.94
CA GLN A 345 -4.21 -15.53 -17.97
C GLN A 345 -3.35 -14.80 -16.93
N SER A 346 -2.29 -15.45 -16.45
CA SER A 346 -1.29 -14.88 -15.54
C SER A 346 0.07 -15.53 -15.75
N GLN A 347 1.14 -14.73 -15.82
CA GLN A 347 2.53 -15.21 -15.83
C GLN A 347 3.36 -14.45 -14.79
N PRO A 348 3.27 -14.80 -13.48
CA PRO A 348 3.93 -14.04 -12.41
C PRO A 348 5.47 -14.11 -12.45
N ASN A 349 6.01 -15.18 -13.03
CA ASN A 349 7.42 -15.37 -13.31
C ASN A 349 7.58 -15.50 -14.85
N PRO A 350 8.26 -14.57 -15.54
CA PRO A 350 8.47 -14.64 -16.99
C PRO A 350 9.19 -15.90 -17.49
N ARG A 351 9.86 -16.65 -16.60
CA ARG A 351 10.54 -17.92 -16.91
C ARG A 351 9.70 -19.18 -16.63
N ALA A 352 8.46 -19.03 -16.19
CA ALA A 352 7.55 -20.13 -15.92
C ALA A 352 6.34 -20.10 -16.86
N ASP A 353 5.65 -21.23 -17.00
CA ASP A 353 4.48 -21.36 -17.86
C ASP A 353 3.36 -20.37 -17.50
N ARG A 354 2.74 -19.81 -18.53
CA ARG A 354 1.58 -18.92 -18.38
C ARG A 354 0.38 -19.73 -17.89
N GLN A 355 -0.08 -19.41 -16.68
CA GLN A 355 -1.31 -19.95 -16.13
C GLN A 355 -2.50 -19.38 -16.90
N THR A 356 -3.48 -20.22 -17.25
CA THR A 356 -4.69 -19.81 -17.96
C THR A 356 -5.95 -20.37 -17.28
N TRP A 357 -7.09 -19.73 -17.52
CA TRP A 357 -8.42 -20.17 -17.13
C TRP A 357 -9.49 -19.51 -18.02
N GLN A 358 -10.65 -20.12 -18.15
CA GLN A 358 -11.82 -19.49 -18.77
C GLN A 358 -12.61 -18.73 -17.69
N PRO A 359 -12.80 -17.40 -17.78
CA PRO A 359 -13.59 -16.66 -16.79
C PRO A 359 -15.04 -17.16 -16.76
N VAL A 360 -15.58 -17.43 -15.57
CA VAL A 360 -16.98 -17.83 -15.39
C VAL A 360 -17.84 -16.56 -15.34
N PRO A 361 -18.79 -16.33 -16.27
CA PRO A 361 -19.50 -15.04 -16.36
C PRO A 361 -20.16 -14.60 -15.05
N ALA A 362 -20.80 -15.51 -14.33
CA ALA A 362 -21.42 -15.21 -13.04
C ALA A 362 -20.43 -14.70 -11.97
N ILE A 363 -19.15 -15.06 -12.03
CA ILE A 363 -18.10 -14.53 -11.14
C ILE A 363 -17.64 -13.15 -11.62
N SER A 364 -17.55 -12.92 -12.94
CA SER A 364 -17.26 -11.61 -13.53
C SER A 364 -18.35 -10.58 -13.19
N ASP A 365 -19.62 -10.93 -13.38
CA ASP A 365 -20.76 -10.07 -13.05
C ASP A 365 -20.85 -9.82 -11.53
N ALA A 366 -20.59 -10.83 -10.69
CA ALA A 366 -20.55 -10.66 -9.23
C ALA A 366 -19.37 -9.82 -8.73
N LEU A 367 -18.24 -9.79 -9.46
CA LEU A 367 -17.13 -8.88 -9.17
C LEU A 367 -17.47 -7.42 -9.57
N GLU A 368 -18.24 -7.21 -10.63
CA GLU A 368 -18.76 -5.90 -11.00
C GLU A 368 -19.80 -5.40 -10.00
N GLU A 369 -20.74 -6.25 -9.56
CA GLU A 369 -21.67 -5.88 -8.48
C GLU A 369 -20.91 -5.61 -7.17
N ALA A 370 -19.94 -6.45 -6.80
CA ALA A 370 -19.12 -6.23 -5.61
C ALA A 370 -18.37 -4.89 -5.66
N TYR A 371 -17.82 -4.52 -6.82
CA TYR A 371 -17.20 -3.21 -7.06
C TYR A 371 -18.19 -2.07 -6.79
N GLU A 372 -19.39 -2.11 -7.36
CA GLU A 372 -20.45 -1.12 -7.10
C GLU A 372 -20.83 -1.05 -5.59
N LEU A 373 -21.01 -2.20 -4.94
CA LEU A 373 -21.36 -2.30 -3.52
C LEU A 373 -20.25 -1.79 -2.59
N SER A 374 -18.98 -1.87 -3.00
CA SER A 374 -17.83 -1.53 -2.16
C SER A 374 -17.68 -0.04 -1.87
N PHE A 375 -18.11 0.85 -2.78
CA PHE A 375 -18.02 2.31 -2.57
C PHE A 375 -18.71 2.80 -1.30
N GLY A 376 -19.81 2.15 -0.90
CA GLY A 376 -20.68 2.61 0.20
C GLY A 376 -20.03 2.68 1.59
N HIS A 377 -18.83 2.12 1.78
CA HIS A 377 -18.09 2.17 3.04
C HIS A 377 -16.72 2.88 2.94
N VAL A 378 -16.36 3.43 1.76
CA VAL A 378 -15.18 4.29 1.62
C VAL A 378 -15.52 5.70 2.09
N ARG A 379 -14.65 6.31 2.89
CA ARG A 379 -14.88 7.66 3.45
C ARG A 379 -14.38 8.73 2.47
N PRO A 380 -15.24 9.54 1.81
CA PRO A 380 -14.80 10.68 0.99
C PRO A 380 -13.84 11.58 1.77
N SER A 381 -12.84 12.16 1.12
CA SER A 381 -12.02 13.24 1.62
C SER A 381 -12.88 14.45 1.99
N GLY A 382 -13.90 14.73 1.18
CA GLY A 382 -14.77 15.92 1.26
C GLY A 382 -14.19 17.15 0.54
N ARG A 383 -13.06 16.99 -0.15
CA ARG A 383 -12.36 18.05 -0.89
C ARG A 383 -12.83 18.14 -2.34
N ARG A 384 -12.63 19.29 -2.98
CA ARG A 384 -12.83 19.53 -4.41
C ARG A 384 -11.58 19.07 -5.16
N LEU A 385 -11.73 18.16 -6.12
CA LEU A 385 -10.64 17.65 -6.94
C LEU A 385 -10.78 18.05 -8.41
N LEU A 386 -9.65 18.36 -9.04
CA LEU A 386 -9.48 18.20 -10.49
C LEU A 386 -8.72 16.90 -10.74
N VAL A 387 -9.17 16.10 -11.71
CA VAL A 387 -8.42 14.94 -12.23
C VAL A 387 -8.12 15.20 -13.69
N ALA A 388 -6.84 15.18 -14.06
CA ALA A 388 -6.38 15.15 -15.43
C ALA A 388 -5.96 13.73 -15.79
N VAL A 389 -6.55 13.17 -16.85
CA VAL A 389 -6.10 11.93 -17.47
C VAL A 389 -5.32 12.28 -18.72
N ASP A 390 -4.05 11.91 -18.77
CA ASP A 390 -3.21 12.03 -19.95
C ASP A 390 -3.80 11.19 -21.09
N SER A 391 -4.14 11.86 -22.19
CA SER A 391 -4.74 11.31 -23.40
C SER A 391 -3.82 11.44 -24.61
N SER A 392 -2.50 11.44 -24.38
CA SER A 392 -1.47 11.36 -25.43
C SER A 392 -1.41 9.98 -26.11
N GLY A 393 -0.56 9.85 -27.14
CA GLY A 393 -0.35 8.58 -27.83
C GLY A 393 0.36 7.51 -26.99
N SER A 394 1.32 7.90 -26.15
CA SER A 394 2.16 6.99 -25.35
C SER A 394 1.36 6.20 -24.30
N MET A 395 0.29 6.81 -23.78
CA MET A 395 -0.70 6.20 -22.89
C MET A 395 -1.45 4.99 -23.50
N THR A 396 -1.31 4.74 -24.81
CA THR A 396 -1.79 3.52 -25.49
C THR A 396 -0.75 2.40 -25.62
N TYR A 397 0.54 2.74 -25.75
CA TYR A 397 1.59 1.78 -26.11
C TYR A 397 1.95 0.85 -24.95
N HIS A 398 1.94 1.36 -23.72
CA HIS A 398 2.25 0.58 -22.54
C HIS A 398 1.02 -0.12 -21.97
N ARG A 399 1.06 -1.46 -21.96
CA ARG A 399 0.08 -2.28 -21.22
C ARG A 399 0.56 -2.50 -19.80
N VAL A 400 -0.21 -2.00 -18.84
CA VAL A 400 0.06 -2.22 -17.41
C VAL A 400 -0.37 -3.63 -17.03
N ALA A 401 0.37 -4.28 -16.12
CA ALA A 401 0.08 -5.62 -15.63
C ALA A 401 0.24 -5.70 -14.11
N ALA A 402 -0.54 -6.56 -13.45
CA ALA A 402 -0.40 -6.87 -12.03
C ALA A 402 -0.40 -8.38 -11.81
N GLY A 403 0.53 -8.89 -11.01
CA GLY A 403 0.68 -10.34 -10.77
C GLY A 403 0.90 -11.16 -12.05
N GLY A 404 1.49 -10.57 -13.09
CA GLY A 404 1.67 -11.22 -14.40
C GLY A 404 0.41 -11.31 -15.26
N SER A 405 -0.71 -10.69 -14.86
CA SER A 405 -1.94 -10.58 -15.68
C SER A 405 -2.04 -9.17 -16.30
N PRO A 406 -2.38 -9.04 -17.60
CA PRO A 406 -2.53 -7.74 -18.23
C PRO A 406 -3.79 -7.03 -17.74
N LEU A 407 -3.66 -5.79 -17.27
CA LEU A 407 -4.77 -4.99 -16.75
C LEU A 407 -5.46 -4.17 -17.85
N GLY A 408 -4.69 -3.48 -18.70
CA GLY A 408 -5.21 -2.53 -19.69
C GLY A 408 -4.09 -1.64 -20.27
N THR A 409 -4.46 -0.70 -21.13
CA THR A 409 -3.60 0.46 -21.46
C THR A 409 -3.51 1.41 -20.25
N ALA A 410 -2.49 2.28 -20.21
CA ALA A 410 -2.39 3.30 -19.18
C ALA A 410 -3.60 4.26 -19.19
N TYR A 411 -4.12 4.60 -20.37
CA TYR A 411 -5.32 5.43 -20.54
C TYR A 411 -6.58 4.82 -19.90
N GLU A 412 -6.93 3.57 -20.25
CA GLU A 412 -8.09 2.87 -19.66
C GLU A 412 -8.05 2.87 -18.13
N LEU A 413 -6.86 2.72 -17.56
CA LEU A 413 -6.64 2.62 -16.12
C LEU A 413 -6.68 4.00 -15.45
N GLY A 414 -6.18 5.05 -16.11
CA GLY A 414 -6.36 6.45 -15.68
C GLY A 414 -7.83 6.86 -15.66
N CYS A 415 -8.59 6.56 -16.71
CA CYS A 415 -10.05 6.80 -16.75
C CYS A 415 -10.79 6.00 -15.67
N ALA A 416 -10.46 4.72 -15.45
CA ALA A 416 -11.08 3.91 -14.40
C ALA A 416 -10.77 4.45 -12.99
N MET A 417 -9.55 4.93 -12.75
CA MET A 417 -9.15 5.59 -11.52
C MET A 417 -9.86 6.93 -11.30
N ALA A 418 -10.04 7.73 -12.35
CA ALA A 418 -10.83 8.97 -12.32
C ALA A 418 -12.30 8.69 -11.97
N VAL A 419 -12.91 7.65 -12.57
CA VAL A 419 -14.26 7.19 -12.21
C VAL A 419 -14.32 6.76 -10.74
N MET A 420 -13.34 6.02 -10.22
CA MET A 420 -13.28 5.64 -8.80
C MET A 420 -13.19 6.85 -7.87
N LEU A 421 -12.34 7.84 -8.17
CA LEU A 421 -12.24 9.06 -7.37
C LEU A 421 -13.55 9.87 -7.41
N ALA A 422 -14.14 10.06 -8.59
CA ALA A 422 -15.41 10.76 -8.76
C ALA A 422 -16.58 10.10 -7.99
N ARG A 423 -16.57 8.76 -7.89
CA ARG A 423 -17.52 7.99 -7.07
C ARG A 423 -17.25 8.12 -5.57
N ILE A 424 -15.99 7.96 -5.13
CA ILE A 424 -15.61 8.04 -3.71
C ILE A 424 -15.93 9.43 -3.14
N GLU A 425 -15.55 10.49 -3.86
CA GLU A 425 -15.79 11.89 -3.49
C GLU A 425 -17.19 12.41 -3.91
N ARG A 426 -18.09 11.50 -4.31
CA ARG A 426 -19.54 11.75 -4.53
C ARG A 426 -19.86 12.86 -5.54
N GLY A 427 -19.01 13.06 -6.53
CA GLY A 427 -19.16 14.11 -7.55
C GLY A 427 -18.39 15.40 -7.29
N ASN A 428 -17.66 15.54 -6.17
CA ASN A 428 -16.74 16.68 -5.93
C ASN A 428 -15.44 16.59 -6.77
N VAL A 429 -15.53 16.05 -7.99
CA VAL A 429 -14.40 15.80 -8.88
C VAL A 429 -14.76 16.26 -10.29
N HIS A 430 -14.04 17.25 -10.79
CA HIS A 430 -14.04 17.58 -12.22
C HIS A 430 -12.97 16.74 -12.92
N VAL A 431 -13.23 16.27 -14.15
CA VAL A 431 -12.30 15.43 -14.90
C VAL A 431 -12.09 15.98 -16.30
N ILE A 432 -10.82 16.12 -16.68
CA ILE A 432 -10.36 16.54 -18.01
C ILE A 432 -9.44 15.47 -18.61
N ASP A 433 -9.48 15.32 -19.93
CA ASP A 433 -8.53 14.51 -20.69
C ASP A 433 -7.52 15.48 -21.35
N VAL A 434 -6.21 15.17 -21.37
CA VAL A 434 -5.15 16.15 -21.70
C VAL A 434 -4.06 15.57 -22.61
N ASP A 435 -3.76 16.27 -23.72
CA ASP A 435 -2.66 15.93 -24.65
C ASP A 435 -1.71 17.14 -24.86
N THR A 436 -1.73 17.77 -26.05
CA THR A 436 -1.22 19.13 -26.31
C THR A 436 -2.30 20.20 -26.12
N SER A 437 -3.51 19.78 -25.73
CA SER A 437 -4.71 20.57 -25.46
C SER A 437 -5.52 19.94 -24.32
N VAL A 438 -6.53 20.66 -23.82
CA VAL A 438 -7.45 20.15 -22.78
C VAL A 438 -8.80 19.82 -23.39
N HIS A 439 -9.27 18.60 -23.14
CA HIS A 439 -10.53 18.06 -23.63
C HIS A 439 -11.50 17.80 -22.47
N ALA A 440 -12.81 17.91 -22.75
CA ALA A 440 -13.84 17.52 -21.81
C ALA A 440 -13.88 15.98 -21.67
N SER A 441 -13.62 15.48 -20.46
CA SER A 441 -13.60 14.03 -20.22
C SER A 441 -15.00 13.41 -20.27
N LYS A 442 -15.07 12.15 -20.69
CA LYS A 442 -16.30 11.34 -20.64
C LYS A 442 -16.55 10.72 -19.25
N VAL A 443 -15.62 10.91 -18.31
CA VAL A 443 -15.72 10.37 -16.95
C VAL A 443 -16.86 11.00 -16.17
N THR A 444 -17.75 10.16 -15.66
CA THR A 444 -18.78 10.54 -14.68
C THR A 444 -18.76 9.58 -13.49
N PRO A 445 -19.36 9.96 -12.34
CA PRO A 445 -19.57 9.02 -11.23
C PRO A 445 -20.44 7.79 -11.57
N ARG A 446 -21.10 7.76 -12.75
CA ARG A 446 -21.95 6.63 -13.20
C ARG A 446 -21.36 5.82 -14.36
N THR A 447 -20.23 6.23 -14.91
CA THR A 447 -19.55 5.53 -16.02
C THR A 447 -19.29 4.06 -15.64
N ASN A 448 -19.52 3.16 -16.59
CA ASN A 448 -19.32 1.71 -16.41
C ASN A 448 -17.90 1.31 -16.85
N LEU A 449 -17.24 0.44 -16.08
CA LEU A 449 -15.89 -0.05 -16.37
C LEU A 449 -15.76 -0.77 -17.74
N ARG A 450 -16.83 -1.40 -18.22
CA ARG A 450 -16.91 -2.02 -19.56
C ARG A 450 -16.90 -0.97 -20.67
N GLU A 451 -17.49 0.20 -20.42
CA GLU A 451 -17.57 1.31 -21.38
C GLU A 451 -16.18 1.90 -21.68
N ILE A 452 -15.35 2.07 -20.63
CA ILE A 452 -14.01 2.67 -20.69
C ILE A 452 -13.09 1.92 -21.69
N ALA A 453 -13.23 0.60 -21.82
CA ALA A 453 -12.47 -0.20 -22.79
C ALA A 453 -12.78 0.15 -24.27
N SER A 454 -13.94 0.77 -24.55
CA SER A 454 -14.28 1.28 -25.88
C SER A 454 -13.63 2.63 -26.17
N TRP A 455 -13.27 3.40 -25.14
CA TRP A 455 -12.73 4.75 -25.31
C TRP A 455 -11.31 4.72 -25.89
N ARG A 456 -10.92 5.80 -26.55
CA ARG A 456 -9.59 6.03 -27.08
C ARG A 456 -9.10 7.40 -26.61
N PRO A 457 -7.81 7.56 -26.30
CA PRO A 457 -7.23 8.87 -26.08
C PRO A 457 -7.20 9.66 -27.39
N SER A 458 -7.17 10.99 -27.28
CA SER A 458 -7.08 11.92 -28.42
C SER A 458 -5.80 11.73 -29.24
N GLY A 459 -4.69 11.36 -28.58
CA GLY A 459 -3.41 11.07 -29.19
C GLY A 459 -2.49 12.30 -29.33
N GLY A 460 -1.40 12.15 -30.08
CA GLY A 460 -0.38 13.19 -30.19
C GLY A 460 0.62 13.18 -29.01
N GLY A 461 1.24 14.34 -28.77
CA GLY A 461 2.22 14.53 -27.70
C GLY A 461 1.62 15.07 -26.41
N THR A 462 2.48 15.34 -25.42
CA THR A 462 2.05 15.54 -24.03
C THR A 462 2.60 16.85 -23.44
N ASP A 463 1.70 17.71 -22.95
CA ASP A 463 1.98 18.90 -22.14
C ASP A 463 1.18 18.87 -20.83
N LEU A 464 1.86 18.49 -19.73
CA LEU A 464 1.25 18.41 -18.40
C LEU A 464 1.40 19.70 -17.58
N ALA A 465 1.75 20.83 -18.20
CA ALA A 465 1.48 22.15 -17.62
C ALA A 465 0.00 22.54 -17.78
N LEU A 466 -0.66 22.03 -18.83
CA LEU A 466 -2.05 22.34 -19.18
C LEU A 466 -3.09 22.12 -18.07
N PRO A 467 -3.04 21.08 -17.20
CA PRO A 467 -4.01 20.93 -16.11
C PRO A 467 -4.04 22.13 -15.16
N PHE A 468 -2.86 22.71 -14.88
CA PHE A 468 -2.71 23.83 -13.97
C PHE A 468 -3.04 25.16 -14.66
N ASP A 469 -2.60 25.34 -15.91
CA ASP A 469 -2.90 26.56 -16.67
C ASP A 469 -4.37 26.68 -17.09
N TRP A 470 -5.03 25.56 -17.39
CA TRP A 470 -6.47 25.53 -17.63
C TRP A 470 -7.26 25.82 -16.34
N ALA A 471 -6.95 25.14 -15.23
CA ALA A 471 -7.58 25.43 -13.93
C ALA A 471 -7.37 26.89 -13.48
N ARG A 472 -6.23 27.49 -13.87
CA ARG A 472 -5.92 28.91 -13.65
C ARG A 472 -6.73 29.84 -14.55
N GLY A 473 -6.93 29.48 -15.82
CA GLY A 473 -7.76 30.22 -16.77
C GLY A 473 -9.22 30.27 -16.35
N GLU A 474 -9.80 29.12 -16.04
CA GLU A 474 -11.17 28.96 -15.54
C GLU A 474 -11.36 29.47 -14.09
N ARG A 475 -10.27 29.82 -13.39
CA ARG A 475 -10.23 30.12 -11.95
C ARG A 475 -10.89 29.03 -11.09
N LEU A 476 -10.74 27.78 -11.50
CA LEU A 476 -11.39 26.63 -10.88
C LEU A 476 -10.82 26.38 -9.49
N GLU A 477 -11.52 26.79 -8.44
CA GLU A 477 -11.14 26.52 -7.06
C GLU A 477 -11.22 25.01 -6.73
N VAL A 478 -10.08 24.33 -6.80
CA VAL A 478 -9.91 22.97 -6.28
C VAL A 478 -8.90 22.95 -5.13
N ASP A 479 -9.11 22.01 -4.22
CA ASP A 479 -8.25 21.77 -3.06
C ASP A 479 -7.19 20.70 -3.38
N GLY A 480 -7.43 19.87 -4.41
CA GLY A 480 -6.44 18.96 -4.97
C GLY A 480 -6.51 18.80 -6.50
N ILE A 481 -5.37 18.49 -7.12
CA ILE A 481 -5.22 18.17 -8.54
C ILE A 481 -4.55 16.78 -8.64
N VAL A 482 -5.10 15.86 -9.43
CA VAL A 482 -4.53 14.52 -9.65
C VAL A 482 -4.23 14.36 -11.13
N VAL A 483 -3.01 13.96 -11.49
CA VAL A 483 -2.58 13.76 -12.88
C VAL A 483 -2.22 12.28 -13.08
N PHE A 484 -2.96 11.57 -13.93
CA PHE A 484 -2.64 10.20 -14.35
C PHE A 484 -1.92 10.25 -15.70
N THR A 485 -0.66 9.81 -15.77
CA THR A 485 0.22 9.97 -16.95
C THR A 485 1.28 8.88 -17.01
N ASP A 486 1.92 8.64 -18.14
CA ASP A 486 3.18 7.88 -18.24
C ASP A 486 4.43 8.74 -17.92
N SER A 487 4.25 10.05 -17.70
CA SER A 487 5.31 11.05 -17.46
C SER A 487 6.25 11.30 -18.66
N GLU A 488 5.77 11.12 -19.89
CA GLU A 488 6.51 11.43 -21.12
C GLU A 488 6.22 12.85 -21.66
N THR A 489 6.48 13.91 -20.87
CA THR A 489 6.28 15.29 -21.35
C THR A 489 7.37 15.75 -22.32
N TRP A 490 6.99 16.18 -23.52
CA TRP A 490 7.92 16.78 -24.49
C TRP A 490 7.36 17.99 -25.28
N ALA A 491 6.07 18.29 -25.19
CA ALA A 491 5.40 19.24 -26.11
C ALA A 491 5.18 20.65 -25.53
N GLY A 492 5.38 20.84 -24.22
CA GLY A 492 4.94 22.05 -23.52
C GLY A 492 5.84 23.27 -23.65
N ARG A 493 5.25 24.46 -23.44
CA ARG A 493 5.95 25.77 -23.47
C ARG A 493 6.47 26.24 -22.10
N SER A 494 6.12 25.56 -21.01
CA SER A 494 6.63 25.84 -19.66
C SER A 494 6.70 24.55 -18.84
N HIS A 495 7.37 24.56 -17.69
CA HIS A 495 7.36 23.39 -16.79
C HIS A 495 6.08 23.35 -15.96
N ALA A 496 5.54 22.15 -15.75
CA ALA A 496 4.33 21.92 -14.94
C ALA A 496 4.38 22.59 -13.55
N VAL A 497 5.56 22.57 -12.90
CA VAL A 497 5.82 23.27 -11.62
C VAL A 497 5.56 24.77 -11.72
N GLN A 498 5.92 25.42 -12.83
CA GLN A 498 5.72 26.86 -13.03
C GLN A 498 4.24 27.21 -13.25
N ALA A 499 3.50 26.35 -13.95
CA ALA A 499 2.05 26.48 -14.13
C ALA A 499 1.29 26.24 -12.80
N LEU A 500 1.72 25.27 -12.00
CA LEU A 500 1.24 25.06 -10.63
C LEU A 500 1.51 26.29 -9.74
N ASP A 501 2.71 26.85 -9.77
CA ASP A 501 3.04 28.09 -9.03
C ASP A 501 2.21 29.29 -9.51
N ALA A 502 1.88 29.37 -10.80
CA ALA A 502 0.99 30.40 -11.34
C ALA A 502 -0.45 30.21 -10.82
N TYR A 503 -0.98 28.98 -10.83
CA TYR A 503 -2.28 28.65 -10.26
C TYR A 503 -2.34 28.97 -8.77
N ARG A 504 -1.34 28.52 -7.98
CA ARG A 504 -1.25 28.76 -6.52
C ARG A 504 -1.28 30.24 -6.16
N ARG A 505 -0.63 31.10 -6.96
CA ARG A 505 -0.58 32.56 -6.74
C ARG A 505 -1.87 33.28 -7.10
N SER A 506 -2.78 32.68 -7.89
CA SER A 506 -3.95 33.36 -8.45
C SER A 506 -5.30 32.72 -8.13
N VAL A 507 -5.33 31.47 -7.66
CA VAL A 507 -6.56 30.72 -7.34
C VAL A 507 -6.50 30.13 -5.92
N ASN A 508 -5.68 29.10 -5.69
CA ASN A 508 -5.57 28.46 -4.37
C ASN A 508 -4.11 28.15 -3.99
N PRO A 509 -3.50 28.88 -3.03
CA PRO A 509 -2.11 28.66 -2.62
C PRO A 509 -1.90 27.35 -1.83
N ALA A 510 -2.97 26.75 -1.31
CA ALA A 510 -2.95 25.51 -0.52
C ALA A 510 -3.41 24.27 -1.33
N VAL A 511 -3.41 24.34 -2.67
CA VAL A 511 -3.75 23.19 -3.51
C VAL A 511 -2.67 22.11 -3.41
N ARG A 512 -3.10 20.86 -3.27
CA ARG A 512 -2.22 19.69 -3.31
C ARG A 512 -2.25 19.01 -4.68
N VAL A 513 -1.14 18.41 -5.09
CA VAL A 513 -1.01 17.71 -6.37
C VAL A 513 -0.59 16.27 -6.16
N VAL A 514 -1.23 15.32 -6.84
CA VAL A 514 -0.76 13.93 -6.92
C VAL A 514 -0.47 13.58 -8.38
N VAL A 515 0.79 13.31 -8.69
CA VAL A 515 1.24 12.86 -10.01
C VAL A 515 1.41 11.34 -9.96
N ALA A 516 0.55 10.61 -10.67
CA ALA A 516 0.58 9.16 -10.75
C ALA A 516 1.18 8.71 -12.09
N ALA A 517 2.43 8.28 -12.04
CA ALA A 517 3.15 7.70 -13.18
C ALA A 517 2.69 6.25 -13.41
N MET A 518 1.86 6.03 -14.42
CA MET A 518 1.21 4.76 -14.76
C MET A 518 2.18 3.71 -15.32
N THR A 519 3.39 4.12 -15.71
CA THR A 519 4.41 3.29 -16.37
C THR A 519 5.80 3.46 -15.70
N PRO A 520 6.68 2.44 -15.74
CA PRO A 520 7.95 2.44 -15.00
C PRO A 520 9.12 3.01 -15.83
N VAL A 521 8.94 4.19 -16.46
CA VAL A 521 9.95 4.76 -17.39
C VAL A 521 11.17 5.43 -16.72
N GLY A 522 11.15 5.64 -15.39
CA GLY A 522 12.21 6.42 -14.66
C GLY A 522 12.47 8.06 -14.57
N ARG A 523 11.23 10.01 -14.91
CA ARG A 523 11.06 11.49 -14.68
C ARG A 523 9.83 11.61 -13.74
N SER A 524 9.58 12.79 -13.20
CA SER A 524 8.19 13.19 -12.97
C SER A 524 7.97 14.58 -13.57
N ILE A 525 6.81 15.15 -13.26
CA ILE A 525 6.49 16.56 -13.52
C ILE A 525 6.36 17.38 -12.24
N GLY A 526 6.19 16.70 -11.09
CA GLY A 526 6.11 17.32 -9.78
C GLY A 526 7.47 17.41 -9.08
N ASP A 527 7.77 18.55 -8.47
CA ASP A 527 9.01 18.75 -7.71
C ASP A 527 9.03 17.87 -6.44
N PRO A 528 10.02 16.95 -6.26
CA PRO A 528 10.08 16.11 -5.06
C PRO A 528 10.29 16.86 -3.74
N GLY A 529 10.76 18.11 -3.81
CA GLY A 529 10.96 18.94 -2.60
C GLY A 529 9.69 19.61 -2.08
N ASP A 530 8.62 19.67 -2.87
CA ASP A 530 7.42 20.45 -2.57
C ASP A 530 6.53 19.74 -1.51
N PRO A 531 6.12 20.42 -0.42
CA PRO A 531 5.26 19.85 0.62
C PRO A 531 3.95 19.28 0.10
N ASP A 532 3.34 19.97 -0.86
CA ASP A 532 1.99 19.74 -1.34
C ASP A 532 1.98 19.08 -2.73
N VAL A 533 3.10 18.52 -3.20
CA VAL A 533 3.18 17.65 -4.39
C VAL A 533 3.61 16.24 -3.99
N LEU A 534 2.91 15.25 -4.54
CA LEU A 534 3.16 13.83 -4.32
C LEU A 534 3.35 13.11 -5.65
N ASN A 535 4.55 12.59 -5.88
CA ASN A 535 4.86 11.73 -7.03
C ASN A 535 4.69 10.26 -6.64
N VAL A 536 3.83 9.50 -7.34
CA VAL A 536 3.59 8.07 -7.14
C VAL A 536 3.99 7.29 -8.39
N ALA A 537 4.80 6.24 -8.23
CA ALA A 537 5.26 5.38 -9.32
C ALA A 537 4.47 4.06 -9.39
N GLY A 538 3.91 3.78 -10.57
CA GLY A 538 3.15 2.57 -10.88
C GLY A 538 1.69 2.59 -10.41
N LEU A 539 0.87 1.73 -11.02
CA LEU A 539 -0.51 1.50 -10.60
C LEU A 539 -0.56 0.50 -9.43
N ASP A 540 -0.47 1.00 -8.19
CA ASP A 540 -0.72 0.21 -6.99
C ASP A 540 -2.21 0.22 -6.60
N ALA A 541 -2.68 -0.86 -5.95
CA ALA A 541 -4.04 -1.00 -5.43
C ALA A 541 -4.39 0.09 -4.39
N SER A 542 -3.36 0.67 -3.77
CA SER A 542 -3.45 1.72 -2.76
C SER A 542 -3.72 3.12 -3.32
N LEU A 543 -3.55 3.35 -4.62
CA LEU A 543 -3.46 4.71 -5.17
C LEU A 543 -4.66 5.63 -4.84
N PRO A 544 -5.94 5.19 -4.86
CA PRO A 544 -7.04 6.07 -4.43
C PRO A 544 -7.03 6.36 -2.91
N MET A 545 -6.51 5.43 -2.10
CA MET A 545 -6.35 5.62 -0.65
C MET A 545 -5.21 6.60 -0.35
N VAL A 546 -4.13 6.55 -1.13
CA VAL A 546 -3.00 7.50 -1.07
C VAL A 546 -3.48 8.91 -1.46
N VAL A 547 -4.19 9.06 -2.58
CA VAL A 547 -4.81 10.34 -3.01
C VAL A 547 -5.73 10.89 -1.92
N ASN A 548 -6.68 10.07 -1.44
CA ASN A 548 -7.62 10.47 -0.39
C ASN A 548 -6.89 10.82 0.92
N GLY A 549 -5.82 10.11 1.28
CA GLY A 549 -5.02 10.38 2.47
C GLY A 549 -4.20 11.67 2.40
N PHE A 550 -3.61 11.98 1.24
CA PHE A 550 -2.76 13.15 1.01
C PHE A 550 -3.56 14.45 0.86
N VAL A 551 -4.64 14.45 0.07
CA VAL A 551 -5.45 15.65 -0.14
C VAL A 551 -6.35 15.98 1.07
N ARG A 552 -6.62 15.00 1.95
CA ARG A 552 -7.38 15.20 3.20
C ARG A 552 -6.76 16.16 4.21
N ARG A 553 -5.43 16.15 4.28
CA ARG A 553 -4.55 16.80 5.26
C ARG A 553 -4.59 18.34 5.15
#